data_AF-A0A0G3GDW5-F1
#
_entry.id   AF-A0A0G3GDW5-F1
#
_cell.length_a   1.000
_cell.length_b   1.000
_cell.length_c   1.000
_cell.angle_alpha   90.00
_cell.angle_beta   90.00
_cell.angle_gamma   90.00
#
_symmetry.space_group_name_H-M   'P 1'
#
loop_
_entity.id
_entity.type
_entity.pdbx_description
1 polymer ?
#
loop_
_entity_poly.entity_id
_entity_poly.type
_entity_poly.pdbx_seq_one_letter_code
_entity_poly.pdbx_strand_id
1 'polypeptide(L)'
;MSPDLWRFSLDLYAKPGVEAACLASQEAGINVCLLLCSLWLDQRGVPCSEPRLHTLRPLAEAWDAEVVRPLRSLRRQWKTMAQQDPALDNLREQVKRLELEAERRLLERLEAAAKDWPPAQHEGSAQWLQALTASVEPAHHDALHQLRVVVSGT
;
A
#
# COMPACT_ATOMS: atom_id res chain seq x y z
N MET A 1 -19.43 1.62 -11.48
CA MET A 1 -18.43 2.60 -11.00
C MET A 1 -17.34 1.82 -10.32
N SER A 2 -16.09 1.95 -10.74
CA SER A 2 -14.98 1.36 -9.98
C SER A 2 -14.95 2.01 -8.60
N PRO A 3 -14.76 1.23 -7.52
CA PRO A 3 -14.63 1.80 -6.18
C PRO A 3 -13.45 2.79 -6.15
N ASP A 4 -13.57 3.84 -5.37
CA ASP A 4 -12.44 4.70 -5.02
C ASP A 4 -11.31 3.84 -4.41
N LEU A 5 -10.08 4.35 -4.44
CA LEU A 5 -8.91 3.55 -4.07
C LEU A 5 -8.98 3.11 -2.60
N TRP A 6 -9.58 3.93 -1.73
CA TRP A 6 -9.76 3.59 -0.32
C TRP A 6 -10.71 2.40 -0.14
N ARG A 7 -11.88 2.45 -0.76
CA ARG A 7 -12.87 1.36 -0.70
C ARG A 7 -12.34 0.09 -1.35
N PHE A 8 -11.64 0.22 -2.48
CA PHE A 8 -10.92 -0.91 -3.08
C PHE A 8 -9.94 -1.54 -2.09
N SER A 9 -9.17 -0.72 -1.37
CA SER A 9 -8.21 -1.20 -0.38
C SER A 9 -8.91 -1.95 0.75
N LEU A 10 -10.02 -1.43 1.27
CA LEU A 10 -10.82 -2.10 2.30
C LEU A 10 -11.38 -3.45 1.82
N ASP A 11 -11.95 -3.48 0.61
CA ASP A 11 -12.49 -4.70 0.01
C ASP A 11 -11.38 -5.75 -0.21
N LEU A 12 -10.17 -5.31 -0.56
CA LEU A 12 -9.03 -6.19 -0.72
C LEU A 12 -8.56 -6.76 0.63
N TYR A 13 -8.47 -5.93 1.68
CA TYR A 13 -8.08 -6.37 3.03
C TYR A 13 -9.06 -7.39 3.62
N ALA A 14 -10.34 -7.37 3.22
CA ALA A 14 -11.32 -8.36 3.65
C ALA A 14 -11.06 -9.78 3.09
N LYS A 15 -10.21 -9.92 2.07
CA LYS A 15 -9.90 -11.22 1.47
C LYS A 15 -8.92 -12.02 2.35
N PRO A 16 -9.12 -13.35 2.49
CA PRO A 16 -8.21 -14.20 3.26
C PRO A 16 -6.77 -14.10 2.77
N GLY A 17 -5.82 -13.90 3.69
CA GLY A 17 -4.39 -13.87 3.39
C GLY A 17 -3.85 -12.53 2.89
N VAL A 18 -4.70 -11.56 2.51
CA VAL A 18 -4.23 -10.24 2.04
C VAL A 18 -3.55 -9.47 3.16
N GLU A 19 -4.13 -9.42 4.34
CA GLU A 19 -3.53 -8.73 5.49
C GLU A 19 -2.11 -9.25 5.77
N ALA A 20 -1.96 -10.59 5.82
CA ALA A 20 -0.66 -11.21 6.05
C ALA A 20 0.36 -10.87 4.94
N ALA A 21 -0.07 -10.88 3.67
CA ALA A 21 0.79 -10.53 2.55
C ALA A 21 1.18 -9.04 2.55
N CYS A 22 0.25 -8.14 2.89
CA CYS A 22 0.53 -6.71 3.07
C CYS A 22 1.50 -6.45 4.23
N LEU A 23 1.34 -7.17 5.35
CA LEU A 23 2.26 -7.09 6.48
C LEU A 23 3.67 -7.57 6.11
N ALA A 24 3.78 -8.72 5.45
CA ALA A 24 5.07 -9.22 4.95
C ALA A 24 5.71 -8.21 3.99
N SER A 25 4.93 -7.61 3.09
CA SER A 25 5.40 -6.55 2.19
C SER A 25 5.91 -5.33 2.95
N GLN A 26 5.18 -4.90 4.00
CA GLN A 26 5.58 -3.77 4.83
C GLN A 26 6.88 -4.06 5.61
N GLU A 27 7.07 -5.28 6.09
CA GLU A 27 8.32 -5.71 6.75
C GLU A 27 9.50 -5.75 5.77
N ALA A 28 9.23 -6.09 4.52
CA ALA A 28 10.14 -5.93 3.40
C ALA A 28 10.37 -4.46 2.97
N GLY A 29 9.84 -3.47 3.69
CA GLY A 29 10.04 -2.05 3.38
C GLY A 29 9.24 -1.56 2.16
N ILE A 30 8.31 -2.36 1.65
CA ILE A 30 7.47 -1.99 0.52
C ILE A 30 6.38 -1.03 1.02
N ASN A 31 6.16 0.05 0.26
CA ASN A 31 5.05 0.95 0.50
C ASN A 31 3.72 0.28 0.12
N VAL A 32 2.98 -0.15 1.14
CA VAL A 32 1.69 -0.85 0.95
C VAL A 32 0.65 0.03 0.26
N CYS A 33 0.66 1.35 0.47
CA CYS A 33 -0.29 2.25 -0.21
C CYS A 33 -0.02 2.31 -1.72
N LEU A 34 1.25 2.37 -2.12
CA LEU A 34 1.64 2.32 -3.54
C LEU A 34 1.28 0.96 -4.16
N LEU A 35 1.49 -0.12 -3.42
CA LEU A 35 1.12 -1.48 -3.83
C LEU A 35 -0.39 -1.62 -4.08
N LEU A 36 -1.22 -1.11 -3.16
CA LEU A 36 -2.68 -1.08 -3.30
C LEU A 36 -3.10 -0.22 -4.50
N CYS A 37 -2.47 0.92 -4.72
CA CYS A 37 -2.71 1.77 -5.89
C CYS A 37 -2.40 1.03 -7.20
N SER A 38 -1.29 0.28 -7.26
CA SER A 38 -0.95 -0.54 -8.42
C SER A 38 -1.98 -1.61 -8.73
N LEU A 39 -2.45 -2.33 -7.71
CA LEU A 39 -3.52 -3.32 -7.86
C LEU A 39 -4.83 -2.71 -8.37
N TRP A 40 -5.18 -1.52 -7.86
CA TRP A 40 -6.35 -0.78 -8.30
C TRP A 40 -6.24 -0.31 -9.76
N LEU A 41 -5.05 0.13 -10.20
CA LEU A 41 -4.80 0.53 -11.58
C LEU A 41 -4.81 -0.65 -12.54
N ASP A 42 -4.25 -1.79 -12.13
CA ASP A 42 -4.36 -3.06 -12.86
C ASP A 42 -5.84 -3.46 -13.03
N GLN A 43 -6.65 -3.39 -11.96
CA GLN A 43 -8.09 -3.70 -12.04
C GLN A 43 -8.86 -2.73 -12.94
N ARG A 44 -8.44 -1.45 -13.00
CA ARG A 44 -9.02 -0.45 -13.91
C ARG A 44 -8.55 -0.59 -15.36
N GLY A 45 -7.62 -1.51 -15.67
CA GLY A 45 -7.06 -1.68 -17.01
C GLY A 45 -6.20 -0.50 -17.46
N VAL A 46 -5.65 0.26 -16.51
CA VAL A 46 -4.78 1.41 -16.80
C VAL A 46 -3.37 0.89 -17.09
N PRO A 47 -2.79 1.12 -18.28
CA PRO A 47 -1.48 0.56 -18.59
C PRO A 47 -0.37 1.15 -17.72
N CYS A 48 0.61 0.32 -17.36
CA CYS A 48 1.79 0.80 -16.65
C CYS A 48 2.74 1.48 -17.64
N SER A 49 3.31 2.62 -17.25
CA SER A 49 4.34 3.30 -18.03
C SER A 49 5.31 4.05 -17.11
N GLU A 50 6.55 4.23 -17.57
CA GLU A 50 7.58 4.96 -16.82
C GLU A 50 7.13 6.36 -16.36
N PRO A 51 6.50 7.20 -17.19
CA PRO A 51 6.02 8.52 -16.73
C PRO A 51 4.98 8.43 -15.61
N ARG A 52 4.13 7.40 -15.62
CA ARG A 52 3.10 7.20 -14.60
C ARG A 52 3.71 6.68 -13.30
N LEU A 53 4.68 5.76 -13.37
CA LEU A 53 5.46 5.34 -12.21
C LEU A 53 6.22 6.51 -11.57
N HIS A 54 6.84 7.35 -12.40
CA HIS A 54 7.55 8.55 -11.95
C HIS A 54 6.62 9.60 -11.33
N THR A 55 5.32 9.54 -11.64
CA THR A 55 4.30 10.37 -10.98
C THR A 55 3.95 9.83 -9.59
N LEU A 56 3.73 8.52 -9.46
CA LEU A 56 3.22 7.93 -8.19
C LEU A 56 4.31 7.69 -7.15
N ARG A 57 5.49 7.23 -7.58
CA ARG A 57 6.54 6.76 -6.66
C ARG A 57 7.06 7.88 -5.74
N PRO A 58 7.44 9.07 -6.24
CA PRO A 58 7.92 10.14 -5.36
C PRO A 58 6.85 10.63 -4.38
N LEU A 59 5.58 10.66 -4.80
CA LEU A 59 4.45 11.03 -3.93
C LEU A 59 4.32 10.05 -2.75
N ALA A 60 4.43 8.75 -3.02
CA ALA A 60 4.36 7.71 -1.99
C ALA A 60 5.58 7.70 -1.09
N GLU A 61 6.78 7.78 -1.66
CA GLU A 61 8.04 7.71 -0.91
C GLU A 61 8.22 8.90 0.04
N ALA A 62 7.95 10.12 -0.42
CA ALA A 62 8.09 11.32 0.40
C ALA A 62 7.12 11.29 1.59
N TRP A 63 5.83 11.02 1.34
CA TRP A 63 4.84 10.96 2.40
C TRP A 63 5.08 9.82 3.39
N ASP A 64 5.49 8.65 2.89
CA ASP A 64 5.80 7.52 3.76
C ASP A 64 7.05 7.77 4.62
N ALA A 65 8.08 8.44 4.07
CA ALA A 65 9.28 8.82 4.82
C ALA A 65 8.98 9.81 5.97
N GLU A 66 8.19 10.84 5.68
CA GLU A 66 8.01 11.97 6.58
C GLU A 66 6.86 11.77 7.58
N VAL A 67 5.86 10.96 7.23
CA VAL A 67 4.62 10.85 8.01
C VAL A 67 4.37 9.43 8.48
N VAL A 68 4.27 8.47 7.57
CA VAL A 68 3.80 7.11 7.91
C VAL A 68 4.86 6.32 8.68
N ARG A 69 6.10 6.25 8.19
CA ARG A 69 7.20 5.53 8.85
C ARG A 69 7.50 6.03 10.26
N PRO A 70 7.54 7.35 10.54
CA PRO A 70 7.71 7.85 11.90
C PRO A 70 6.59 7.41 12.86
N LEU A 71 5.32 7.52 12.45
CA LEU A 71 4.17 7.10 13.25
C LEU A 71 4.21 5.59 13.55
N ARG A 72 4.47 4.80 12.50
CA ARG A 72 4.59 3.34 12.60
C ARG A 72 5.74 2.92 13.52
N SER A 73 6.88 3.60 13.41
CA SER A 73 8.05 3.35 14.26
C SER A 73 7.74 3.65 15.71
N LEU A 74 7.11 4.79 16.00
CA LEU A 74 6.69 5.16 17.35
C LEU A 74 5.73 4.13 17.95
N ARG A 75 4.68 3.74 17.21
CA ARG A 75 3.73 2.71 17.64
C ARG A 75 4.39 1.36 17.91
N ARG A 76 5.36 0.96 17.10
CA ARG A 76 6.12 -0.29 17.27
C ARG A 76 7.03 -0.23 18.49
N GLN A 77 7.75 0.87 18.70
CA GLN A 77 8.62 1.08 19.85
C GLN A 77 7.86 1.00 21.17
N TRP A 78 6.65 1.57 21.23
CA TRP A 78 5.83 1.56 22.45
C TRP A 78 5.17 0.21 22.75
N LYS A 79 5.20 -0.78 21.84
CA LYS A 79 4.45 -2.03 21.96
C LYS A 79 4.70 -2.77 23.28
N THR A 80 5.95 -2.89 23.71
CA THR A 80 6.29 -3.62 24.95
C THR A 80 5.96 -2.82 26.20
N MET A 81 6.28 -1.51 26.20
CA MET A 81 6.02 -0.63 27.35
C MET A 81 4.52 -0.46 27.63
N ALA A 82 3.71 -0.36 26.56
CA ALA A 82 2.25 -0.22 26.66
C ALA A 82 1.57 -1.40 27.37
N GLN A 83 2.19 -2.60 27.40
CA GLN A 83 1.63 -3.76 28.11
C GLN A 83 1.56 -3.54 29.63
N GLN A 84 2.39 -2.65 30.16
CA GLN A 84 2.51 -2.37 31.60
C GLN A 84 1.98 -0.97 31.97
N ASP A 85 1.65 -0.14 30.98
CA ASP A 85 1.19 1.24 31.16
C ASP A 85 -0.07 1.50 30.31
N PRO A 86 -1.26 1.46 30.92
CA PRO A 86 -2.53 1.71 30.22
C PRO A 86 -2.64 3.12 29.61
N ALA A 87 -1.99 4.13 30.19
CA ALA A 87 -2.00 5.48 29.64
C ALA A 87 -1.17 5.53 28.34
N LEU A 88 -0.02 4.87 28.34
CA LEU A 88 0.80 4.72 27.13
C LEU A 88 0.10 3.86 26.06
N ASP A 89 -0.63 2.81 26.43
CA ASP A 89 -1.42 2.03 25.47
C ASP A 89 -2.50 2.87 24.79
N ASN A 90 -3.17 3.75 25.55
CA ASN A 90 -4.14 4.69 24.98
C ASN A 90 -3.47 5.63 23.95
N LEU A 91 -2.31 6.21 24.28
CA LEU A 91 -1.55 7.04 23.35
C LEU A 91 -1.11 6.24 22.12
N ARG A 92 -0.68 5.00 22.30
CA ARG A 92 -0.28 4.11 21.21
C ARG A 92 -1.43 3.82 20.25
N GLU A 93 -2.65 3.62 20.76
CA GLU A 93 -3.84 3.44 19.91
C GLU A 93 -4.24 4.75 19.19
N GLN A 94 -4.01 5.92 19.79
CA GLN A 94 -4.17 7.20 19.07
C GLN A 94 -3.16 7.34 17.93
N VAL A 95 -1.89 6.99 18.15
CA VAL A 95 -0.86 6.96 17.09
C VAL A 95 -1.25 5.98 15.98
N LYS A 96 -1.79 4.81 16.32
CA LYS A 96 -2.30 3.84 15.33
C LYS A 96 -3.41 4.43 14.45
N ARG A 97 -4.36 5.16 15.04
CA ARG A 97 -5.43 5.83 14.27
C ARG A 97 -4.86 6.90 13.35
N LEU A 98 -3.88 7.67 13.83
CA LEU A 98 -3.22 8.69 13.03
C LEU A 98 -2.38 8.09 11.88
N GLU A 99 -1.71 6.96 12.12
CA GLU A 99 -1.01 6.18 11.08
C GLU A 99 -2.00 5.75 9.98
N LEU A 100 -3.14 5.16 10.35
CA LEU A 100 -4.18 4.76 9.39
C LEU A 100 -4.77 5.95 8.63
N GLU A 101 -5.01 7.09 9.28
CA GLU A 101 -5.44 8.29 8.59
C GLU A 101 -4.37 8.78 7.60
N ALA A 102 -3.10 8.79 8.00
CA ALA A 102 -2.00 9.19 7.13
C ALA A 102 -1.86 8.28 5.90
N GLU A 103 -2.03 6.97 6.05
CA GLU A 103 -2.08 6.01 4.94
C GLU A 103 -3.28 6.29 4.01
N ARG A 104 -4.46 6.54 4.58
CA ARG A 104 -5.65 6.92 3.79
C ARG A 104 -5.41 8.20 2.99
N ARG A 105 -4.79 9.24 3.58
CA ARG A 105 -4.44 10.47 2.85
C ARG A 105 -3.47 10.22 1.71
N LEU A 106 -2.55 9.26 1.85
CA LEU A 106 -1.67 8.87 0.76
C LEU A 106 -2.47 8.21 -0.37
N LEU A 107 -3.36 7.28 -0.06
CA LEU A 107 -4.24 6.66 -1.05
C LEU A 107 -5.08 7.71 -1.79
N GLU A 108 -5.70 8.66 -1.09
CA GLU A 108 -6.46 9.75 -1.70
C GLU A 108 -5.60 10.60 -2.68
N ARG A 109 -4.33 10.86 -2.35
CA ARG A 109 -3.41 11.58 -3.25
C ARG A 109 -3.01 10.76 -4.48
N LEU A 110 -2.72 9.47 -4.29
CA LEU A 110 -2.39 8.56 -5.39
C LEU A 110 -3.58 8.39 -6.35
N GLU A 111 -4.79 8.26 -5.80
CA GLU A 111 -6.03 8.27 -6.58
C GLU A 111 -6.17 9.57 -7.37
N ALA A 112 -6.02 10.73 -6.72
CA ALA A 112 -6.14 12.02 -7.40
C ALA A 112 -5.14 12.19 -8.55
N ALA A 113 -3.91 11.68 -8.40
CA ALA A 113 -2.88 11.70 -9.44
C ALA A 113 -3.20 10.78 -10.65
N ALA A 114 -4.00 9.73 -10.44
CA ALA A 114 -4.25 8.68 -11.43
C ALA A 114 -5.72 8.55 -11.88
N LYS A 115 -6.63 9.37 -11.34
CA LYS A 115 -8.08 9.27 -11.60
C LYS A 115 -8.42 9.42 -13.09
N ASP A 116 -7.74 10.34 -13.79
CA ASP A 116 -8.03 10.70 -15.18
C ASP A 116 -7.25 9.84 -16.20
N TRP A 117 -6.52 8.81 -15.75
CA TRP A 117 -5.78 7.95 -16.66
C TRP A 117 -6.70 6.99 -17.41
N PRO A 118 -6.66 6.97 -18.75
CA PRO A 118 -7.55 6.13 -19.53
C PRO A 118 -7.14 4.64 -19.44
N PRO A 119 -8.11 3.72 -19.47
CA PRO A 119 -7.84 2.30 -19.67
C PRO A 119 -7.36 2.05 -21.10
N ALA A 120 -6.58 0.98 -21.31
CA ALA A 120 -6.19 0.52 -22.65
C ALA A 120 -6.94 -0.77 -23.03
N GLN A 121 -7.24 -0.92 -24.32
CA GLN A 121 -8.02 -2.04 -24.87
C GLN A 121 -7.20 -3.33 -25.07
N HIS A 122 -5.88 -3.34 -24.82
CA HIS A 122 -5.01 -4.51 -25.06
C HIS A 122 -4.12 -4.85 -23.86
N GLU A 123 -3.91 -6.15 -23.70
CA GLU A 123 -3.70 -6.91 -22.47
C GLU A 123 -2.34 -6.76 -21.77
N GLY A 124 -2.44 -6.85 -20.44
CA GLY A 124 -1.42 -7.38 -19.57
C GLY A 124 -1.82 -7.15 -18.12
N SER A 125 -2.49 -8.13 -17.51
CA SER A 125 -2.76 -8.10 -16.07
C SER A 125 -1.44 -8.16 -15.28
N ALA A 126 -1.30 -7.34 -14.24
CA ALA A 126 -0.14 -7.26 -13.35
C ALA A 126 1.09 -6.53 -13.88
N GLN A 127 0.96 -5.65 -14.89
CA GLN A 127 2.08 -4.80 -15.35
C GLN A 127 2.55 -3.84 -14.25
N TRP A 128 1.63 -3.29 -13.45
CA TRP A 128 1.98 -2.37 -12.37
C TRP A 128 2.73 -3.06 -11.24
N LEU A 129 2.24 -4.22 -10.78
CA LEU A 129 2.93 -5.04 -9.79
C LEU A 129 4.34 -5.42 -10.25
N GLN A 130 4.49 -5.83 -11.51
CA GLN A 130 5.79 -6.21 -12.08
C GLN A 130 6.77 -5.03 -12.10
N ALA A 131 6.32 -3.86 -12.53
CA ALA A 131 7.16 -2.67 -12.58
C ALA A 131 7.59 -2.21 -11.18
N LEU A 132 6.71 -2.36 -10.17
CA LEU A 132 7.10 -2.15 -8.78
C LEU A 132 8.13 -3.19 -8.34
N THR A 133 7.88 -4.50 -8.52
CA THR A 133 8.81 -5.57 -8.13
C THR A 133 10.20 -5.43 -8.75
N ALA A 134 10.29 -5.02 -10.02
CA ALA A 134 11.57 -4.82 -10.72
C ALA A 134 12.41 -3.68 -10.12
N SER A 135 11.76 -2.79 -9.36
CA SER A 135 12.42 -1.67 -8.68
C SER A 135 12.78 -1.98 -7.22
N VAL A 136 12.42 -3.16 -6.70
CA VAL A 136 12.69 -3.57 -5.31
C VAL A 136 13.83 -4.61 -5.27
N GLU A 137 14.62 -4.64 -4.21
CA GLU A 137 15.69 -5.64 -4.06
C GLU A 137 15.13 -7.08 -4.16
N PRO A 138 15.91 -8.05 -4.68
CA PRO A 138 15.46 -9.43 -4.88
C PRO A 138 14.87 -10.10 -3.63
N ALA A 139 15.34 -9.71 -2.44
CA ALA A 139 14.86 -10.21 -1.15
C ALA A 139 13.37 -9.86 -0.87
N HIS A 140 12.81 -8.89 -1.58
CA HIS A 140 11.44 -8.41 -1.39
C HIS A 140 10.46 -8.95 -2.44
N HIS A 141 10.96 -9.76 -3.40
CA HIS A 141 10.15 -10.35 -4.46
C HIS A 141 9.17 -11.42 -3.94
N ASP A 142 9.53 -12.14 -2.87
CA ASP A 142 8.68 -13.20 -2.29
C ASP A 142 7.38 -12.65 -1.69
N ALA A 143 7.44 -11.52 -0.98
CA ALA A 143 6.26 -10.89 -0.38
C ALA A 143 5.29 -10.38 -1.46
N LEU A 144 5.83 -9.80 -2.54
CA LEU A 144 5.04 -9.33 -3.69
C LEU A 144 4.46 -10.51 -4.49
N HIS A 145 5.20 -11.60 -4.62
CA HIS A 145 4.72 -12.84 -5.23
C HIS A 145 3.55 -13.44 -4.43
N GLN A 146 3.67 -13.52 -3.09
CA GLN A 146 2.59 -14.00 -2.23
C GLN A 146 1.34 -13.13 -2.36
N LEU A 147 1.48 -11.80 -2.36
CA LEU A 147 0.33 -10.93 -2.55
C LEU A 147 -0.32 -11.14 -3.92
N ARG A 148 0.47 -11.27 -4.99
CA ARG A 148 -0.06 -11.56 -6.33
C ARG A 148 -0.85 -12.87 -6.37
N VAL A 149 -0.34 -13.94 -5.73
CA VAL A 149 -1.03 -15.23 -5.66
C VAL A 149 -2.35 -15.10 -4.90
N VAL A 150 -2.37 -14.39 -3.76
CA VAL A 150 -3.59 -14.16 -2.97
C VAL A 150 -4.61 -13.32 -3.75
N VAL A 151 -4.17 -12.30 -4.49
CA VAL A 151 -5.07 -11.42 -5.25
C VAL A 151 -5.62 -12.09 -6.52
N SER A 152 -4.82 -12.92 -7.20
CA SER A 152 -5.23 -13.62 -8.43
C SER A 152 -5.95 -14.95 -8.18
N GLY A 153 -5.86 -15.52 -6.98
CA GLY A 153 -6.47 -16.80 -6.60
C GLY A 153 -7.91 -16.70 -6.06
N THR A 154 -8.52 -15.51 -6.11
CA THR A 154 -9.91 -15.23 -5.71
C THR A 154 -10.74 -14.82 -6.90
#